data_AF-A0AAD7HMT8-F1
#
_entry.id   AF-A0AAD7HMT8-F1
#
_cell.length_a   1.000
_cell.length_b   1.000
_cell.length_c   1.000
_cell.angle_alpha   90.00
_cell.angle_beta   90.00
_cell.angle_gamma   90.00
#
_symmetry.space_group_name_H-M   'P 1'
#
loop_
_entity.id
_entity.type
_entity.pdbx_description
1 polymer ?
#
loop_
_entity_poly.entity_id
_entity_poly.type
_entity_poly.pdbx_seq_one_letter_code
_entity_poly.pdbx_strand_id
1 'polypeptide(L)'
;MIPVSIVEIGTIALMAVFIYLIYGQLQGSKVIHTNLMESTLSGLTLPRIIARGTNDVRTIDDSLPGQFWGLCSMIIKLLVVVIYTPLFFFPAVLVGLLGAWIGQIYIPGQLPVKRLMSNTRAPVLAHFGAATAGLVSIRAYGAQSKFNAESLTKIDRYTRAARNFYNLDRWVSVHIDLLGALFLGSLAAYLVYIKRRSAGEAGFSINQAITFTSYLLMAVSMV
;
A
#
# COMPACT_ATOMS: atom_id res chain seq x y z
N MET A 1 14.42 -13.33 -29.36
CA MET A 1 13.39 -14.34 -29.05
C MET A 1 13.53 -14.91 -27.64
N ILE A 2 14.72 -15.41 -27.25
CA ILE A 2 15.01 -15.98 -25.90
C ILE A 2 14.61 -15.09 -24.69
N PRO A 3 14.85 -13.76 -24.67
CA PRO A 3 14.55 -12.95 -23.48
C PRO A 3 13.07 -12.58 -23.31
N VAL A 4 12.24 -12.72 -24.35
CA VAL A 4 10.78 -12.52 -24.24
C VAL A 4 10.14 -13.72 -23.57
N SER A 5 10.55 -14.93 -23.97
CA SER A 5 10.09 -16.19 -23.37
C SER A 5 10.41 -16.29 -21.88
N ILE A 6 11.58 -15.77 -21.44
CA ILE A 6 11.94 -15.72 -20.00
C ILE A 6 10.98 -14.82 -19.22
N VAL A 7 10.56 -13.69 -19.80
CA VAL A 7 9.60 -12.78 -19.18
C VAL A 7 8.24 -13.45 -19.08
N GLU A 8 7.78 -14.08 -20.15
CA GLU A 8 6.50 -14.80 -20.19
C GLU A 8 6.48 -15.89 -19.12
N ILE A 9 7.54 -16.71 -19.03
CA ILE A 9 7.68 -17.73 -17.98
C ILE A 9 7.68 -17.09 -16.59
N GLY A 10 8.39 -15.98 -16.39
CA GLY A 10 8.41 -15.25 -15.12
C GLY A 10 7.05 -14.69 -14.72
N THR A 11 6.27 -14.20 -15.69
CA THR A 11 4.90 -13.70 -15.44
C THR A 11 3.91 -14.83 -15.15
N ILE A 12 4.05 -15.97 -15.82
CA ILE A 12 3.23 -17.16 -15.56
C ILE A 12 3.57 -17.74 -14.19
N ALA A 13 4.86 -17.80 -13.83
CA ALA A 13 5.30 -18.22 -12.50
C ALA A 13 4.76 -17.29 -11.41
N LEU A 14 4.76 -15.98 -11.63
CA LEU A 14 4.11 -15.02 -10.75
C LEU A 14 2.62 -15.33 -10.60
N MET A 15 1.88 -15.47 -11.71
CA MET A 15 0.47 -15.85 -11.66
C MET A 15 0.22 -17.11 -10.83
N ALA A 16 1.07 -18.14 -10.98
CA ALA A 16 0.98 -19.35 -10.17
C ALA A 16 1.24 -19.09 -8.67
N VAL A 17 2.25 -18.28 -8.34
CA VAL A 17 2.53 -17.85 -6.96
C VAL A 17 1.36 -17.04 -6.39
N PHE A 18 0.73 -16.18 -7.17
CA PHE A 18 -0.42 -15.39 -6.75
C PHE A 18 -1.63 -16.28 -6.44
N ILE A 19 -1.92 -17.24 -7.32
CA ILE A 19 -2.97 -18.23 -7.10
C ILE A 19 -2.66 -19.02 -5.81
N TYR A 20 -1.43 -19.47 -5.63
CA TYR A 20 -1.01 -20.17 -4.40
C TYR A 20 -1.18 -19.31 -3.15
N LEU A 21 -0.81 -18.03 -3.19
CA LEU A 21 -0.99 -17.10 -2.08
C LEU A 21 -2.47 -16.90 -1.76
N ILE A 22 -3.34 -16.76 -2.76
CA ILE A 22 -4.80 -16.68 -2.56
C ILE A 22 -5.31 -17.96 -1.89
N TYR A 23 -4.86 -19.14 -2.31
CA TYR A 23 -5.24 -20.39 -1.64
C TYR A 23 -4.74 -20.44 -0.19
N GLY A 24 -3.49 -20.03 0.07
CA GLY A 24 -2.93 -19.93 1.41
C GLY A 24 -3.70 -18.95 2.30
N GLN A 25 -4.17 -17.84 1.73
CA GLN A 25 -5.01 -16.85 2.39
C GLN A 25 -6.37 -17.40 2.77
N LEU A 26 -7.07 -18.03 1.82
CA LEU A 26 -8.36 -18.66 2.07
C LEU A 26 -8.26 -19.72 3.18
N GLN A 27 -7.16 -20.46 3.23
CA GLN A 27 -6.92 -21.43 4.28
C GLN A 27 -6.59 -20.76 5.62
N GLY A 28 -5.76 -19.72 5.62
CA GLY A 28 -5.43 -18.93 6.81
C GLY A 28 -6.65 -18.25 7.42
N SER A 29 -7.49 -17.61 6.59
CA SER A 29 -8.74 -16.96 7.00
C SER A 29 -9.70 -17.96 7.65
N LYS A 30 -9.83 -19.17 7.09
CA LYS A 30 -10.63 -20.26 7.70
C LYS A 30 -10.11 -20.65 9.08
N VAL A 31 -8.81 -20.85 9.23
CA VAL A 31 -8.19 -21.24 10.52
C VAL A 31 -8.35 -20.13 11.57
N ILE A 32 -8.15 -18.87 11.18
CA ILE A 32 -8.33 -17.73 12.08
C ILE A 32 -9.79 -17.60 12.49
N HIS A 33 -10.73 -17.77 11.55
CA HIS A 33 -12.16 -17.72 11.81
C HIS A 33 -12.62 -18.84 12.76
N THR A 34 -12.14 -20.08 12.58
CA THR A 34 -12.47 -21.19 13.49
C THR A 34 -11.91 -20.95 14.90
N ASN A 35 -10.67 -20.48 15.00
CA ASN A 35 -10.06 -20.16 16.30
C ASN A 35 -10.79 -19.02 17.04
N LEU A 36 -11.29 -18.02 16.29
CA LEU A 36 -12.12 -16.95 16.84
C LEU A 36 -13.46 -17.48 17.34
N MET A 37 -14.10 -18.39 16.59
CA MET A 37 -15.37 -19.03 16.98
C MET A 37 -15.22 -19.88 18.26
N GLU A 38 -14.12 -20.61 18.43
CA GLU A 38 -13.83 -21.36 19.65
C GLU A 38 -13.53 -20.44 20.85
N SER A 39 -12.82 -19.33 20.64
CA SER A 39 -12.54 -18.34 21.68
C SER A 39 -13.81 -17.67 22.23
N THR A 40 -14.84 -17.50 21.41
CA THR A 40 -16.18 -17.02 21.84
C THR A 40 -16.79 -17.86 22.96
N LEU A 41 -16.51 -19.17 23.03
CA LEU A 41 -17.01 -20.05 24.08
C LEU A 41 -16.28 -19.88 25.42
N SER A 42 -15.14 -19.17 25.45
CA SER A 42 -14.27 -19.00 26.63
C SER A 42 -14.44 -17.67 27.39
N GLY A 43 -15.46 -16.86 27.06
CA GLY A 43 -15.87 -15.72 27.90
C GLY A 43 -15.38 -14.32 27.47
N LEU A 44 -14.88 -14.15 26.24
CA LEU A 44 -14.62 -12.82 25.69
C LEU A 44 -15.94 -12.10 25.35
N THR A 45 -16.05 -10.81 25.70
CA THR A 45 -17.22 -9.98 25.38
C THR A 45 -17.45 -9.89 23.86
N LEU A 46 -18.64 -10.29 23.40
CA LEU A 46 -19.08 -10.32 21.99
C LEU A 46 -18.59 -9.16 21.09
N PRO A 47 -18.63 -7.88 21.53
CA PRO A 47 -18.22 -6.75 20.69
C PRO A 47 -16.72 -6.73 20.34
N ARG A 48 -15.88 -7.25 21.23
CA ARG A 48 -14.42 -7.27 21.06
C ARG A 48 -13.97 -8.38 20.12
N ILE A 49 -14.74 -9.47 20.05
CA ILE A 49 -14.56 -10.59 19.13
C ILE A 49 -14.98 -10.16 17.72
N ILE A 50 -16.13 -9.50 17.58
CA ILE A 50 -16.60 -8.96 16.28
C ILE A 50 -15.60 -7.94 15.74
N ALA A 51 -15.12 -7.02 16.59
CA ALA A 51 -14.13 -6.02 16.17
C ALA A 51 -12.78 -6.62 15.71
N ARG A 52 -12.29 -7.68 16.38
CA ARG A 52 -11.06 -8.41 16.00
C ARG A 52 -11.29 -9.28 14.77
N GLY A 53 -12.36 -10.07 14.75
CA GLY A 53 -12.67 -10.99 13.67
C GLY A 53 -13.04 -10.32 12.36
N THR A 54 -13.59 -9.10 12.37
CA THR A 54 -13.95 -8.40 11.12
C THR A 54 -12.84 -7.48 10.61
N ASN A 55 -12.11 -6.78 11.47
CA ASN A 55 -11.06 -5.85 11.02
C ASN A 55 -9.69 -6.52 10.84
N ASP A 56 -9.30 -7.44 11.73
CA ASP A 56 -7.97 -8.06 11.64
C ASP A 56 -7.94 -9.12 10.53
N VAL A 57 -9.01 -9.91 10.39
CA VAL A 57 -9.15 -10.87 9.27
C VAL A 57 -9.19 -10.15 7.93
N ARG A 58 -9.93 -9.05 7.82
CA ARG A 58 -9.97 -8.25 6.60
C ARG A 58 -8.61 -7.64 6.25
N THR A 59 -7.83 -7.22 7.24
CA THR A 59 -6.48 -6.70 7.01
C THR A 59 -5.55 -7.80 6.49
N ILE A 60 -5.67 -9.03 7.01
CA ILE A 60 -4.88 -10.19 6.57
C ILE A 60 -5.28 -10.63 5.16
N ASP A 61 -6.57 -10.62 4.86
CA ASP A 61 -7.13 -11.10 3.59
C ASP A 61 -6.96 -10.09 2.44
N ASP A 62 -7.02 -8.78 2.71
CA ASP A 62 -6.92 -7.77 1.65
C ASP A 62 -5.49 -7.23 1.47
N SER A 63 -4.70 -7.07 2.55
CA SER A 63 -3.46 -6.26 2.49
C SER A 63 -2.17 -7.07 2.30
N LEU A 64 -2.04 -8.23 2.95
CA LEU A 64 -0.82 -9.05 2.89
C LEU A 64 -0.51 -9.65 1.51
N PRO A 65 -1.47 -10.22 0.74
CA PRO A 65 -1.14 -10.86 -0.52
C PRO A 65 -0.76 -9.82 -1.57
N GLY A 66 -1.38 -8.64 -1.53
CA GLY A 66 -1.01 -7.50 -2.37
C GLY A 66 0.42 -7.02 -2.11
N GLN A 67 0.85 -6.98 -0.83
CA GLN A 67 2.22 -6.63 -0.46
C GLN A 67 3.23 -7.63 -1.00
N PHE A 68 2.98 -8.91 -0.79
CA PHE A 68 3.89 -9.97 -1.25
C PHE A 68 3.97 -10.00 -2.79
N TRP A 69 2.82 -9.89 -3.46
CA TRP A 69 2.74 -9.74 -4.91
C TRP A 69 3.57 -8.56 -5.41
N GLY A 70 3.45 -7.41 -4.76
CA GLY A 70 4.21 -6.20 -5.07
C GLY A 70 5.72 -6.42 -5.00
N LEU A 71 6.21 -7.00 -3.91
CA LEU A 71 7.63 -7.27 -3.69
C LEU A 71 8.19 -8.27 -4.72
N CYS A 72 7.49 -9.38 -4.96
CA CYS A 72 7.89 -10.35 -5.98
C CYS A 72 7.89 -9.74 -7.38
N SER A 73 6.87 -8.94 -7.70
CA SER A 73 6.78 -8.25 -8.98
C SER A 73 7.91 -7.24 -9.14
N MET A 74 8.25 -6.48 -8.10
CA MET A 74 9.38 -5.54 -8.11
C MET A 74 10.69 -6.24 -8.48
N ILE A 75 11.00 -7.36 -7.82
CA ILE A 75 12.23 -8.13 -8.05
C ILE A 75 12.27 -8.67 -9.48
N ILE A 76 11.16 -9.20 -9.98
CA ILE A 76 11.12 -9.77 -11.34
C ILE A 76 11.24 -8.66 -12.39
N LYS A 77 10.57 -7.53 -12.24
CA LYS A 77 10.71 -6.40 -13.16
C LYS A 77 12.15 -5.89 -13.19
N LEU A 78 12.81 -5.82 -12.03
CA LEU A 78 14.23 -5.49 -11.92
C LEU A 78 15.12 -6.47 -12.70
N LEU A 79 14.93 -7.78 -12.49
CA LEU A 79 15.69 -8.82 -13.17
C LEU A 79 15.52 -8.74 -14.70
N VAL A 80 14.31 -8.45 -15.17
CA VAL A 80 14.05 -8.28 -16.61
C VAL A 80 14.84 -7.08 -17.16
N VAL A 81 14.85 -5.94 -16.46
CA VAL A 81 15.64 -4.77 -16.90
C VAL A 81 17.13 -5.11 -16.98
N VAL A 82 17.65 -5.88 -16.02
CA VAL A 82 19.06 -6.31 -15.97
C VAL A 82 19.40 -7.29 -17.10
N ILE A 83 18.51 -8.22 -17.44
CA ILE A 83 18.73 -9.16 -18.55
C ILE A 83 18.81 -8.43 -19.89
N TYR A 84 17.94 -7.45 -20.13
CA TYR A 84 17.93 -6.68 -21.38
C TYR A 84 19.08 -5.66 -21.46
N THR A 85 19.40 -5.05 -20.31
CA THR A 85 20.42 -4.01 -20.18
C THR A 85 21.30 -4.27 -18.94
N PRO A 86 22.31 -5.17 -19.02
CA PRO A 86 23.13 -5.56 -17.87
C PRO A 86 23.88 -4.40 -17.22
N LEU A 87 24.27 -3.40 -18.01
CA LEU A 87 24.95 -2.18 -17.53
C LEU A 87 24.09 -1.39 -16.52
N PHE A 88 22.76 -1.52 -16.61
CA PHE A 88 21.82 -0.83 -15.73
C PHE A 88 21.60 -1.53 -14.39
N PHE A 89 22.30 -2.63 -14.11
CA PHE A 89 22.29 -3.27 -12.79
C PHE A 89 22.74 -2.34 -11.67
N PHE A 90 23.87 -1.62 -11.86
CA PHE A 90 24.38 -0.71 -10.83
C PHE A 90 23.44 0.46 -10.55
N PRO A 91 22.93 1.20 -11.56
CA PRO A 91 21.88 2.21 -11.35
C PRO A 91 20.63 1.66 -10.67
N ALA A 92 20.17 0.47 -11.05
CA ALA A 92 19.00 -0.18 -10.45
C ALA A 92 19.19 -0.46 -8.96
N VAL A 93 20.33 -1.03 -8.57
CA VAL A 93 20.68 -1.28 -7.16
C VAL A 93 20.79 0.03 -6.39
N LEU A 94 21.40 1.05 -6.97
CA LEU A 94 21.51 2.38 -6.35
C LEU A 94 20.12 2.98 -6.06
N VAL A 95 19.20 2.93 -7.04
CA VAL A 95 17.82 3.42 -6.87
C VAL A 95 17.09 2.61 -5.79
N GLY A 96 17.27 1.29 -5.76
CA GLY A 96 16.72 0.43 -4.70
C GLY A 96 17.23 0.80 -3.31
N LEU A 97 18.54 1.03 -3.16
CA LEU A 97 19.15 1.43 -1.89
C LEU A 97 18.69 2.82 -1.43
N LEU A 98 18.65 3.80 -2.35
CA LEU A 98 18.14 5.14 -2.05
C LEU A 98 16.66 5.10 -1.68
N GLY A 99 15.86 4.30 -2.38
CA GLY A 99 14.45 4.08 -2.03
C GLY A 99 14.27 3.46 -0.66
N ALA A 100 15.07 2.45 -0.32
CA ALA A 100 15.06 1.84 1.01
C ALA A 100 15.47 2.83 2.11
N TRP A 101 16.48 3.67 1.85
CA TRP A 101 16.92 4.71 2.78
C TRP A 101 15.84 5.78 3.01
N ILE A 102 15.16 6.24 1.94
CA ILE A 102 13.99 7.13 2.05
C ILE A 102 12.89 6.44 2.88
N GLY A 103 12.64 5.16 2.66
CA GLY A 103 11.70 4.37 3.46
C GLY A 103 12.04 4.34 4.95
N GLN A 104 13.32 4.20 5.30
CA GLN A 104 13.77 4.24 6.70
C GLN A 104 13.50 5.59 7.38
N ILE A 105 13.47 6.68 6.62
CA ILE A 105 13.13 8.03 7.14
C ILE A 105 11.61 8.21 7.20
N TYR A 106 10.89 7.71 6.19
CA TYR A 106 9.44 7.84 6.06
C TYR A 106 8.68 7.06 7.14
N ILE A 107 9.05 5.79 7.39
CA ILE A 107 8.31 4.88 8.28
C ILE A 107 8.18 5.44 9.71
N PRO A 108 9.27 5.88 10.39
CA PRO A 108 9.17 6.46 11.72
C PRO A 108 8.32 7.74 11.77
N GLY A 109 8.26 8.51 10.69
CA GLY A 109 7.42 9.72 10.60
C GLY A 109 5.94 9.41 10.34
N GLN A 110 5.65 8.43 9.48
CA GLN A 110 4.29 8.11 9.04
C GLN A 110 3.52 7.31 10.10
N LEU A 111 4.16 6.38 10.81
CA LEU A 111 3.48 5.50 11.77
C LEU A 111 2.77 6.26 12.91
N PRO A 112 3.37 7.25 13.60
CA PRO A 112 2.68 8.03 14.62
C PRO A 112 1.52 8.84 14.06
N VAL A 113 1.67 9.40 12.85
CA VAL A 113 0.61 10.18 12.19
C VAL A 113 -0.56 9.30 11.78
N LYS A 114 -0.31 8.11 11.26
CA LYS A 114 -1.31 7.07 10.96
C LYS A 114 -2.09 6.67 12.23
N ARG A 115 -1.39 6.48 13.36
CA ARG A 115 -2.02 6.22 14.67
C ARG A 115 -2.90 7.38 15.12
N LEU A 116 -2.41 8.62 15.02
CA LEU A 116 -3.18 9.81 15.37
C LEU A 116 -4.43 9.97 14.50
N MET A 117 -4.32 9.73 13.19
CA MET A 117 -5.44 9.76 12.26
C MET A 117 -6.51 8.72 12.64
N SER A 118 -6.09 7.49 12.96
CA SER A 118 -7.02 6.43 13.41
C SER A 118 -7.73 6.81 14.72
N ASN A 119 -6.97 7.30 15.71
CA ASN A 119 -7.49 7.69 17.01
C ASN A 119 -8.46 8.89 16.94
N THR A 120 -8.25 9.81 16.00
CA THR A 120 -9.13 10.98 15.80
C THR A 120 -10.36 10.67 14.96
N ARG A 121 -10.33 9.60 14.16
CA ARG A 121 -11.47 9.13 13.35
C ARG A 121 -12.57 8.50 14.20
N ALA A 122 -12.21 7.70 15.21
CA ALA A 122 -13.20 6.98 16.02
C ALA A 122 -14.21 7.90 16.75
N PRO A 123 -13.81 9.01 17.40
CA PRO A 123 -14.74 9.96 18.01
C PRO A 123 -15.72 10.61 17.04
N VAL A 124 -15.30 10.85 15.79
CA VAL A 124 -16.18 11.40 14.74
C VAL A 124 -17.30 10.39 14.44
N LEU A 125 -16.95 9.14 14.20
CA LEU A 125 -17.92 8.08 13.92
C LEU A 125 -18.88 7.84 15.09
N ALA A 126 -18.35 7.84 16.33
CA ALA A 126 -19.17 7.71 17.53
C ALA A 126 -20.15 8.88 17.68
N HIS A 127 -19.72 10.12 17.40
CA HIS A 127 -20.59 11.30 17.43
C HIS A 127 -21.73 11.20 16.41
N PHE A 128 -21.42 10.76 15.19
CA PHE A 128 -22.45 10.50 14.17
C PHE A 128 -23.42 9.39 14.59
N GLY A 129 -22.93 8.30 15.18
CA GLY A 129 -23.78 7.23 15.70
C GLY A 129 -24.71 7.69 16.82
N ALA A 130 -24.23 8.55 17.72
CA ALA A 130 -25.07 9.17 18.75
C ALA A 130 -26.11 10.12 18.14
N ALA A 131 -25.75 10.86 17.09
CA ALA A 131 -26.65 11.76 16.37
C ALA A 131 -27.83 11.02 15.72
N THR A 132 -27.55 9.88 15.08
CA THR A 132 -28.57 9.10 14.37
C THR A 132 -29.51 8.40 15.35
N ALA A 133 -28.97 7.83 16.43
CA ALA A 133 -29.78 7.19 17.48
C ALA A 133 -30.62 8.21 18.28
N GLY A 134 -30.09 9.41 18.54
CA GLY A 134 -30.70 10.44 19.38
C GLY A 134 -31.38 11.59 18.63
N LEU A 135 -31.61 11.45 17.31
CA LEU A 135 -32.04 12.57 16.45
C LEU A 135 -33.31 13.27 16.95
N VAL A 136 -34.30 12.48 17.39
CA VAL A 136 -35.59 13.00 17.90
C VAL A 136 -35.36 13.82 19.16
N SER A 137 -34.57 13.32 20.11
CA SER A 137 -34.24 14.02 21.35
C SER A 137 -33.47 15.31 21.09
N ILE A 138 -32.47 15.28 20.19
CA ILE A 138 -31.69 16.47 19.82
C ILE A 138 -32.60 17.56 19.25
N ARG A 139 -33.58 17.18 18.41
CA ARG A 139 -34.57 18.11 17.85
C ARG A 139 -35.54 18.63 18.90
N ALA A 140 -36.04 17.76 19.78
CA ALA A 140 -36.96 18.13 20.85
C ALA A 140 -36.36 19.15 21.83
N TYR A 141 -35.07 19.05 22.13
CA TYR A 141 -34.37 19.99 23.02
C TYR A 141 -33.77 21.22 22.31
N GLY A 142 -33.92 21.36 20.99
CA GLY A 142 -33.31 22.49 20.25
C GLY A 142 -31.77 22.52 20.29
N ALA A 143 -31.13 21.37 20.52
CA ALA A 143 -29.68 21.27 20.78
C ALA A 143 -28.82 21.13 19.51
N GLN A 144 -29.40 21.32 18.32
CA GLN A 144 -28.74 21.08 17.02
C GLN A 144 -27.46 21.92 16.87
N SER A 145 -27.49 23.19 17.27
CA SER A 145 -26.35 24.10 17.15
C SER A 145 -25.14 23.62 17.97
N LYS A 146 -25.38 23.24 19.24
CA LYS A 146 -24.33 22.69 20.12
C LYS A 146 -23.75 21.39 19.56
N PHE A 147 -24.62 20.49 19.09
CA PHE A 147 -24.21 19.21 18.52
C PHE A 147 -23.40 19.36 17.22
N ASN A 148 -23.75 20.36 16.38
CA ASN A 148 -23.01 20.71 15.17
C ASN A 148 -21.64 21.31 15.49
N ALA A 149 -21.55 22.22 16.46
CA ALA A 149 -20.28 22.82 16.87
C ALA A 149 -19.30 21.75 17.40
N GLU A 150 -19.80 20.80 18.19
CA GLU A 150 -19.01 19.66 18.67
C GLU A 150 -18.55 18.75 17.51
N SER A 151 -19.44 18.49 16.55
CA SER A 151 -19.11 17.72 15.34
C SER A 151 -17.99 18.37 14.54
N LEU A 152 -18.09 19.68 14.28
CA LEU A 152 -17.07 20.45 13.56
C LEU A 152 -15.71 20.41 14.27
N THR A 153 -15.70 20.49 15.61
CA THR A 153 -14.47 20.39 16.40
C THR A 153 -13.80 19.03 16.26
N LYS A 154 -14.58 17.94 16.30
CA LYS A 154 -14.09 16.56 16.11
C LYS A 154 -13.57 16.35 14.68
N ILE A 155 -14.29 16.88 13.68
CA ILE A 155 -13.90 16.82 12.27
C ILE A 155 -12.60 17.60 12.04
N ASP A 156 -12.46 18.82 12.56
CA ASP A 156 -11.24 19.62 12.40
C ASP A 156 -10.00 18.88 12.93
N ARG A 157 -10.13 18.25 14.11
CA ARG A 157 -9.06 17.43 14.69
C ARG A 157 -8.68 16.24 13.79
N TYR A 158 -9.66 15.54 13.23
CA TYR A 158 -9.41 14.45 12.27
C TYR A 158 -8.79 14.97 10.97
N THR A 159 -9.31 16.04 10.39
CA THR A 159 -8.83 16.61 9.13
C THR A 159 -7.38 17.08 9.24
N ARG A 160 -6.96 17.65 10.38
CA ARG A 160 -5.54 18.00 10.61
C ARG A 160 -4.64 16.78 10.59
N ALA A 161 -5.02 15.70 11.29
CA ALA A 161 -4.25 14.47 11.29
C ALA A 161 -4.20 13.81 9.90
N ALA A 162 -5.35 13.77 9.21
CA ALA A 162 -5.46 13.22 7.86
C ALA A 162 -4.63 14.01 6.84
N ARG A 163 -4.65 15.35 6.89
CA ARG A 163 -3.81 16.19 6.01
C ARG A 163 -2.32 15.89 6.19
N ASN A 164 -1.86 15.76 7.44
CA ASN A 164 -0.47 15.40 7.70
C ASN A 164 -0.11 14.02 7.14
N PHE A 165 -1.01 13.03 7.28
CA PHE A 165 -0.83 11.69 6.71
C PHE A 165 -0.67 11.73 5.18
N TYR A 166 -1.56 12.44 4.48
CA TYR A 166 -1.49 12.58 3.02
C TYR A 166 -0.30 13.41 2.55
N ASN A 167 0.12 14.41 3.31
CA ASN A 167 1.30 15.22 2.98
C ASN A 167 2.59 14.39 3.10
N LEU A 168 2.70 13.52 4.11
CA LEU A 168 3.83 12.60 4.25
C LEU A 168 3.86 11.56 3.14
N ASP A 169 2.69 10.99 2.78
CA ASP A 169 2.55 10.08 1.64
C ASP A 169 2.95 10.75 0.32
N ARG A 170 2.55 12.02 0.12
CA ARG A 170 2.96 12.81 -1.04
C ARG A 170 4.46 13.09 -1.04
N TRP A 171 5.04 13.41 0.12
CA TRP A 171 6.46 13.68 0.25
C TRP A 171 7.28 12.48 -0.22
N VAL A 172 6.98 11.26 0.26
CA VAL A 172 7.71 10.06 -0.18
C VAL A 172 7.48 9.78 -1.66
N SER A 173 6.25 9.95 -2.15
CA SER A 173 5.92 9.74 -3.56
C SER A 173 6.77 10.63 -4.48
N VAL A 174 6.89 11.92 -4.18
CA VAL A 174 7.69 12.86 -4.98
C VAL A 174 9.17 12.46 -5.03
N HIS A 175 9.75 12.01 -3.91
CA HIS A 175 11.16 11.64 -3.86
C HIS A 175 11.44 10.34 -4.62
N ILE A 176 10.56 9.34 -4.49
CA ILE A 176 10.69 8.07 -5.21
C ILE A 176 10.43 8.26 -6.71
N ASP A 177 9.42 9.05 -7.09
CA ASP A 177 9.12 9.37 -8.48
C ASP A 177 10.28 10.13 -9.14
N LEU A 178 10.96 11.03 -8.40
CA LEU A 178 12.16 11.71 -8.90
C LEU A 178 13.30 10.73 -9.18
N LEU A 179 13.59 9.81 -8.26
CA LEU A 179 14.59 8.75 -8.47
C LEU A 179 14.23 7.87 -9.67
N GLY A 180 12.95 7.50 -9.78
CA GLY A 180 12.39 6.77 -10.91
C GLY A 180 12.54 7.48 -12.24
N ALA A 181 12.22 8.77 -12.28
CA ALA A 181 12.35 9.60 -13.47
C ALA A 181 13.81 9.72 -13.94
N LEU A 182 14.77 9.87 -13.01
CA LEU A 182 16.20 9.88 -13.33
C LEU A 182 16.68 8.52 -13.87
N PHE A 183 16.23 7.42 -13.26
CA PHE A 183 16.52 6.06 -13.73
C PHE A 183 15.96 5.81 -15.13
N LEU A 184 14.70 6.18 -15.36
CA LEU A 184 14.03 6.05 -16.65
C LEU A 184 14.64 6.94 -17.72
N GLY A 185 14.94 8.19 -17.40
CA GLY A 185 15.56 9.14 -18.32
C GLY A 185 16.95 8.68 -18.77
N SER A 186 17.77 8.20 -17.82
CA SER A 186 19.09 7.64 -18.15
C SER A 186 18.99 6.36 -18.98
N LEU A 187 18.04 5.46 -18.67
CA LEU A 187 17.80 4.24 -19.46
C LEU A 187 17.35 4.56 -20.89
N ALA A 188 16.39 5.47 -21.03
CA ALA A 188 15.90 5.91 -22.34
C ALA A 188 17.01 6.56 -23.17
N ALA A 189 17.81 7.46 -22.57
CA ALA A 189 18.95 8.08 -23.25
C ALA A 189 19.99 7.03 -23.70
N TYR A 190 20.30 6.06 -22.84
CA TYR A 190 21.24 4.99 -23.19
C TYR A 190 20.77 4.12 -24.35
N LEU A 191 19.49 3.73 -24.36
CA LEU A 191 18.90 2.89 -25.41
C LEU A 191 18.75 3.62 -26.75
N VAL A 192 18.56 4.94 -26.73
CA VAL A 192 18.40 5.74 -27.95
C VAL A 192 19.76 6.12 -28.55
N TYR A 193 20.68 6.65 -27.73
CA TYR A 193 21.91 7.26 -28.23
C TYR A 193 23.09 6.29 -28.32
N ILE A 194 23.22 5.35 -27.37
CA ILE A 194 24.40 4.49 -27.26
C ILE A 194 24.11 3.12 -27.89
N LYS A 195 23.12 2.40 -27.35
CA LYS A 195 22.81 1.04 -27.78
C LYS A 195 21.56 1.06 -28.64
N ARG A 196 21.72 1.43 -29.93
CA ARG A 196 20.64 1.49 -30.95
C ARG A 196 19.93 0.13 -31.11
N ARG A 197 18.99 -0.14 -30.22
CA ARG A 197 18.12 -1.33 -30.20
C ARG A 197 16.91 -1.09 -31.12
N SER A 198 16.20 -2.17 -31.46
CA SER A 198 14.90 -2.02 -32.13
C SER A 198 13.94 -1.25 -31.22
N ALA A 199 13.05 -0.45 -31.82
CA ALA A 199 12.09 0.36 -31.08
C ALA A 199 11.22 -0.48 -30.12
N GLY A 200 10.88 -1.72 -30.51
CA GLY A 200 10.14 -2.66 -29.67
C GLY A 200 10.90 -3.09 -28.41
N GLU A 201 12.19 -3.42 -28.53
CA GLU A 201 13.01 -3.83 -27.37
C GLU A 201 13.29 -2.65 -26.43
N ALA A 202 13.48 -1.45 -26.98
CA ALA A 202 13.65 -0.24 -26.19
C ALA A 202 12.37 0.11 -25.42
N GLY A 203 11.21 0.13 -26.09
CA GLY A 203 9.92 0.38 -25.47
C GLY A 203 9.58 -0.64 -24.39
N PHE A 204 9.85 -1.92 -24.64
CA PHE A 204 9.68 -2.98 -23.65
C PHE A 204 10.56 -2.75 -22.40
N SER A 205 11.85 -2.47 -22.58
CA SER A 205 12.78 -2.25 -21.46
C SER A 205 12.38 -1.04 -20.61
N ILE A 206 11.95 0.05 -21.25
CA ILE A 206 11.44 1.25 -20.58
C ILE A 206 10.17 0.94 -19.80
N ASN A 207 9.21 0.21 -20.38
CA ASN A 207 7.97 -0.16 -19.69
C ASN A 207 8.24 -1.02 -18.44
N GLN A 208 9.18 -1.95 -18.53
CA GLN A 208 9.58 -2.79 -17.40
C GLN A 208 10.25 -1.96 -16.28
N ALA A 209 11.06 -0.96 -16.64
CA ALA A 209 11.65 -0.02 -15.70
C ALA A 209 10.61 0.92 -15.04
N ILE A 210 9.57 1.34 -15.78
CA ILE A 210 8.47 2.14 -15.24
C ILE A 210 7.75 1.30 -14.18
N THR A 211 7.41 0.07 -14.54
CA THR A 211 6.69 -0.84 -13.65
C THR A 211 7.51 -1.19 -12.41
N PHE A 212 8.83 -1.37 -12.54
CA PHE A 212 9.75 -1.52 -11.41
C PHE A 212 9.65 -0.33 -10.44
N THR A 213 9.73 0.89 -10.97
CA THR A 213 9.64 2.12 -10.17
C THR A 213 8.30 2.22 -9.44
N SER A 214 7.19 1.89 -10.12
CA SER A 214 5.86 1.87 -9.50
C SER A 214 5.76 0.87 -8.35
N TYR A 215 6.33 -0.33 -8.51
CA TYR A 215 6.35 -1.31 -7.42
C TYR A 215 7.30 -0.91 -6.28
N LEU A 216 8.38 -0.20 -6.57
CA LEU A 216 9.26 0.36 -5.55
C LEU A 216 8.54 1.42 -4.72
N LEU A 217 7.82 2.34 -5.36
CA LEU A 217 6.97 3.31 -4.65
C LEU A 217 5.94 2.59 -3.77
N MET A 218 5.26 1.59 -4.32
CA MET A 218 4.30 0.80 -3.56
C MET A 218 4.96 0.11 -2.36
N ALA A 219 6.15 -0.45 -2.51
CA ALA A 219 6.87 -1.10 -1.41
C ALA A 219 7.23 -0.12 -0.28
N VAL A 220 7.55 1.13 -0.60
CA VAL A 220 7.92 2.16 0.38
C VAL A 220 6.68 2.78 1.06
N SER A 221 5.67 3.17 0.28
CA SER A 221 4.48 3.87 0.80
C SER A 221 3.52 2.98 1.58
N MET A 222 3.63 1.66 1.42
CA MET A 222 2.67 0.68 1.97
C MET A 222 2.92 0.27 3.43
N VAL A 223 4.01 0.75 4.05
CA VAL A 223 4.29 0.58 5.49
C VAL A 223 3.57 1.67 6.31
#